data_AF-B9XKD1-F1
#
_entry.id   AF-B9XKD1-F1
#
_cell.length_a   1.000
_cell.length_b   1.000
_cell.length_c   1.000
_cell.angle_alpha   90.00
_cell.angle_beta   90.00
_cell.angle_gamma   90.00
#
_symmetry.space_group_name_H-M   'P 1'
#
loop_
_entity.id
_entity.type
_entity.pdbx_description
1 polymer ?
#
loop_
_entity_poly.entity_id
_entity_poly.type
_entity_poly.pdbx_seq_one_letter_code
_entity_poly.pdbx_strand_id
1 'polypeptide(L)'
;MNYRYTKHQVPRAAFPDAQSRDEIYLFKNVATLRATYQVRLLTFLASETGRKLVIDVPKHFKPHASLARLMKECPKALRIEKGLK
;
A
#
# COMPACT_ATOMS: atom_id res chain seq x y z
N MET A 1 -0.48 -2.13 30.60
CA MET A 1 -1.33 -2.86 29.62
C MET A 1 -0.52 -4.07 29.17
N ASN A 2 -0.86 -5.28 29.63
CA ASN A 2 -0.08 -6.49 29.32
C ASN A 2 -0.46 -7.01 27.93
N TYR A 3 0.34 -6.69 26.91
CA TYR A 3 0.18 -7.23 25.57
C TYR A 3 0.62 -8.70 25.56
N ARG A 4 -0.33 -9.64 25.49
CA ARG A 4 -0.06 -11.06 25.25
C ARG A 4 0.33 -11.26 23.80
N TYR A 5 1.62 -11.34 23.54
CA TYR A 5 2.14 -11.68 22.22
C TYR A 5 1.82 -13.14 21.86
N THR A 6 1.41 -13.40 20.62
CA THR A 6 1.16 -14.76 20.12
C THR A 6 2.47 -15.54 19.98
N LYS A 7 2.45 -16.84 20.30
CA LYS A 7 3.60 -17.77 20.29
C LYS A 7 4.45 -17.74 19.00
N HIS A 8 3.86 -17.37 17.87
CA HIS A 8 4.53 -17.22 16.58
C HIS A 8 4.42 -15.78 16.06
N GLN A 9 5.29 -14.90 16.55
CA GLN A 9 5.49 -13.58 15.95
C GLN A 9 6.31 -13.76 14.66
N VAL A 10 5.66 -14.20 13.58
CA VAL A 10 6.33 -14.31 12.27
C VAL A 10 6.33 -12.92 11.62
N PRO A 11 7.50 -12.30 11.38
CA PRO A 11 7.58 -11.08 10.59
C PRO A 11 6.94 -11.35 9.23
N ARG A 12 5.90 -10.60 8.89
CA ARG A 12 5.26 -10.73 7.58
C ARG A 12 5.83 -9.66 6.67
N ALA A 13 6.37 -10.07 5.52
CA ALA A 13 6.74 -9.17 4.45
C ALA A 13 5.56 -8.96 3.50
N ALA A 14 5.64 -7.89 2.71
CA ALA A 14 4.78 -7.66 1.56
C ALA A 14 5.66 -7.52 0.33
N PHE A 15 5.31 -8.23 -0.74
CA PHE A 15 5.99 -8.10 -2.02
C PHE A 15 5.16 -7.20 -2.96
N PRO A 16 5.82 -6.32 -3.73
CA PRO A 16 5.16 -5.58 -4.79
C PRO A 16 4.96 -6.46 -6.02
N ASP A 17 4.03 -6.08 -6.88
CA ASP A 17 3.77 -6.79 -8.13
C ASP A 17 4.82 -6.46 -9.20
N ALA A 18 5.34 -5.23 -9.17
CA ALA A 18 6.48 -4.78 -9.98
C ALA A 18 7.25 -3.67 -9.26
N GLN A 19 8.48 -3.38 -9.71
CA GLN A 19 9.32 -2.36 -9.10
C GLN A 19 10.30 -1.80 -10.14
N SER A 20 10.53 -0.49 -10.05
CA SER A 20 11.53 0.27 -10.82
C SER A 20 12.56 0.89 -9.86
N ARG A 21 13.42 1.77 -10.37
CA ARG A 21 14.43 2.47 -9.55
C ARG A 21 13.76 3.30 -8.44
N ASP A 22 12.71 4.03 -8.79
CA ASP A 22 12.09 5.06 -7.94
C ASP A 22 10.66 4.70 -7.50
N GLU A 23 10.07 3.65 -8.08
CA GLU A 23 8.68 3.29 -7.86
C GLU A 23 8.50 1.81 -7.53
N ILE A 24 7.50 1.54 -6.69
CA ILE A 24 7.05 0.21 -6.29
C ILE A 24 5.59 0.11 -6.74
N TYR A 25 5.21 -0.92 -7.47
CA TYR A 25 3.87 -1.05 -8.03
C TYR A 25 3.06 -2.13 -7.32
N LEU A 26 1.78 -1.82 -7.13
CA LEU A 26 0.76 -2.74 -6.65
C LEU A 26 -0.46 -2.65 -7.57
N PHE A 27 -0.74 -3.70 -8.32
CA PHE A 27 -1.85 -3.78 -9.26
C PHE A 27 -3.06 -4.41 -8.57
N LYS A 28 -4.18 -3.69 -8.52
CA LYS A 28 -5.42 -4.20 -7.90
C LYS A 28 -6.63 -3.89 -8.78
N ASN A 29 -7.15 -4.92 -9.46
CA ASN A 29 -8.42 -4.83 -10.17
C ASN A 29 -9.60 -4.96 -9.19
N VAL A 30 -9.89 -3.88 -8.45
CA VAL A 30 -10.97 -3.83 -7.46
C VAL A 30 -11.71 -2.50 -7.53
N ALA A 31 -13.01 -2.51 -7.24
CA ALA A 31 -13.82 -1.27 -7.18
C ALA A 31 -13.52 -0.43 -5.92
N THR A 32 -13.05 -1.08 -4.84
CA THR A 32 -12.73 -0.41 -3.56
C THR A 32 -11.57 -1.10 -2.87
N LEU A 33 -10.64 -0.31 -2.31
CA LEU A 33 -9.46 -0.81 -1.59
C LEU A 33 -9.33 -0.10 -0.24
N ARG A 34 -9.03 -0.87 0.80
CA ARG A 34 -8.71 -0.41 2.16
C ARG A 34 -7.19 -0.27 2.31
N ALA A 35 -6.73 0.44 3.34
CA ALA A 35 -5.33 0.39 3.78
C ALA A 35 -5.02 -0.98 4.41
N THR A 36 -4.94 -2.02 3.59
CA THR A 36 -4.60 -3.38 4.01
C THR A 36 -3.19 -3.43 4.53
N TYR A 37 -2.86 -4.52 5.23
CA TYR A 37 -1.50 -4.73 5.72
C TYR A 37 -0.46 -4.69 4.58
N GLN A 38 -0.76 -5.28 3.42
CA GLN A 38 0.10 -5.20 2.23
C GLN A 38 0.36 -3.75 1.80
N VAL A 39 -0.71 -2.95 1.69
CA VAL A 39 -0.57 -1.53 1.30
C VAL A 39 0.28 -0.78 2.33
N ARG A 40 0.01 -0.96 3.63
CA ARG A 40 0.75 -0.27 4.70
C ARG A 40 2.23 -0.64 4.70
N LEU A 41 2.57 -1.92 4.55
CA LEU A 41 3.95 -2.37 4.49
C LEU A 41 4.67 -1.85 3.25
N LEU A 42 4.03 -1.87 2.08
CA LEU A 42 4.64 -1.35 0.87
C LEU A 42 4.78 0.18 0.89
N THR A 43 3.84 0.90 1.52
CA THR A 43 3.97 2.36 1.76
C THR A 43 5.14 2.66 2.70
N PHE A 44 5.28 1.88 3.78
CA PHE A 44 6.42 1.99 4.68
C PHE A 44 7.74 1.72 3.94
N LEU A 45 7.82 0.62 3.19
CA LEU A 45 9.00 0.27 2.39
C LEU A 45 9.35 1.38 1.38
N ALA A 46 8.35 1.91 0.66
CA ALA A 46 8.56 3.02 -0.27
C ALA A 46 9.13 4.25 0.45
N SER A 47 8.57 4.62 1.60
CA SER A 47 9.06 5.74 2.41
C SER A 47 10.51 5.54 2.86
N GLU A 48 10.84 4.37 3.42
CA GLU A 48 12.19 4.05 3.93
C GLU A 48 13.23 4.03 2.81
N THR A 49 12.84 3.61 1.61
CA THR A 49 13.74 3.50 0.46
C THR A 49 13.77 4.76 -0.40
N GLY A 50 13.08 5.83 -0.01
CA GLY A 50 12.97 7.06 -0.80
C GLY A 50 12.21 6.88 -2.12
N ARG A 51 11.44 5.80 -2.26
CA ARG A 51 10.64 5.45 -3.42
C ARG A 51 9.17 5.85 -3.24
N LYS A 52 8.38 5.65 -4.28
CA LYS A 52 6.92 5.84 -4.25
C LYS A 52 6.18 4.54 -4.51
N LEU A 53 5.25 4.19 -3.63
CA LEU A 53 4.25 3.15 -3.91
C LEU A 53 3.21 3.72 -4.86
N VAL A 54 3.08 3.10 -6.03
CA VAL A 54 2.04 3.36 -7.02
C VAL A 54 1.05 2.21 -6.99
N ILE A 55 -0.19 2.49 -6.62
CA ILE A 55 -1.27 1.51 -6.70
C ILE A 55 -2.07 1.78 -7.97
N ASP A 56 -1.98 0.87 -8.95
CA ASP A 56 -2.78 0.95 -10.17
C ASP A 56 -4.11 0.22 -9.97
N VAL A 57 -5.20 0.91 -10.29
CA VAL A 57 -6.56 0.49 -10.05
C VAL A 57 -7.45 0.85 -11.24
N PRO A 58 -8.63 0.22 -11.41
CA PRO A 58 -9.56 0.57 -12.48
C PRO A 58 -10.03 2.03 -12.39
N LYS A 59 -10.45 2.62 -13.51
CA LYS A 59 -10.95 4.02 -13.55
C LYS A 59 -12.10 4.30 -12.58
N HIS A 60 -12.99 3.32 -12.40
CA HIS A 60 -14.16 3.39 -11.53
C HIS A 60 -13.84 3.17 -10.04
N PHE A 61 -12.58 2.93 -9.70
CA PHE A 61 -12.12 2.75 -8.33
C PHE A 61 -12.46 3.93 -7.42
N LYS A 62 -12.84 3.61 -6.18
CA LYS A 62 -12.98 4.56 -5.07
C LYS A 62 -12.19 4.08 -3.84
N PRO A 63 -11.36 4.93 -3.23
CA PRO A 63 -10.65 4.55 -2.01
C PRO A 63 -11.63 4.44 -0.84
N HIS A 64 -11.46 3.41 -0.01
CA HIS A 64 -12.12 3.37 1.28
C HIS A 64 -11.51 4.43 2.23
N ALA A 65 -12.26 4.87 3.24
CA ALA A 65 -11.83 5.91 4.18
C ALA A 65 -10.44 5.65 4.81
N SER A 66 -10.13 4.38 5.12
CA SER A 66 -8.82 3.99 5.66
C SER A 66 -7.67 4.19 4.68
N LEU A 67 -7.88 3.92 3.39
CA LEU A 67 -6.88 4.19 2.35
C LEU A 67 -6.75 5.69 2.09
N ALA A 68 -7.87 6.41 2.01
CA ALA A 68 -7.87 7.86 1.84
C ALA A 68 -7.12 8.56 2.99
N ARG A 69 -7.26 8.07 4.22
CA ARG A 69 -6.48 8.54 5.37
C ARG A 69 -4.97 8.28 5.19
N LEU A 70 -4.59 7.06 4.82
CA LEU A 70 -3.18 6.71 4.57
C LEU A 70 -2.55 7.58 3.47
N MET A 71 -3.30 7.86 2.40
CA MET A 71 -2.84 8.77 1.33
C MET A 71 -2.55 10.18 1.84
N LYS A 72 -3.33 10.68 2.81
CA LYS A 72 -3.10 12.00 3.44
C LYS A 72 -1.93 11.98 4.42
N GLU A 73 -1.72 10.87 5.13
CA GLU A 73 -0.60 10.68 6.06
C GLU A 73 0.74 10.51 5.32
N CYS A 74 0.72 9.92 4.12
CA CYS A 74 1.94 9.59 3.38
C CYS A 74 1.92 10.10 1.91
N PRO A 75 1.71 11.41 1.66
CA PRO A 75 1.48 11.93 0.30
C PRO A 75 2.68 11.82 -0.63
N LYS A 76 3.90 11.75 -0.08
CA LYS A 76 5.14 11.59 -0.86
C LYS A 76 5.42 10.12 -1.24
N ALA A 77 4.97 9.18 -0.40
CA ALA A 77 5.28 7.76 -0.52
C ALA A 77 4.16 6.93 -1.17
N LEU A 78 2.94 7.47 -1.33
CA LEU A 78 1.80 6.75 -1.88
C LEU A 78 1.09 7.57 -2.98
N ARG A 79 0.94 6.98 -4.17
CA ARG A 79 0.17 7.50 -5.31
C ARG A 79 -0.83 6.45 -5.81
N ILE A 80 -2.02 6.91 -6.21
CA ILE A 80 -3.01 6.09 -6.91
C ILE A 80 -2.99 6.45 -8.39
N GLU A 81 -2.93 5.45 -9.25
CA GLU A 81 -3.08 5.58 -10.70
C GLU A 81 -4.32 4.83 -11.18
N LYS A 82 -5.02 5.39 -12.15
CA LYS A 82 -6.26 4.86 -12.69
C LYS A 82 -6.06 4.35 -14.13
N GLY A 83 -5.11 3.44 -14.30
CA GLY A 83 -4.62 2.94 -15.59
C GLY A 83 -5.27 1.63 -16.05
N LEU A 84 -5.75 0.80 -15.13
CA LEU A 84 -6.36 -0.49 -15.48
C LEU A 84 -7.67 -0.29 -16.27
N LYS A 85 -7.78 -0.99 -17.41
CA LYS A 85 -8.97 -1.02 -18.26
C LYS A 85 -10.08 -1.87 -17.64
#